data_AF-A0A562C6I4-F1
#
_entry.id   AF-A0A562C6I4-F1
#
_cell.length_a   1.000
_cell.length_b   1.000
_cell.length_c   1.000
_cell.angle_alpha   90.00
_cell.angle_beta   90.00
_cell.angle_gamma   90.00
#
_symmetry.space_group_name_H-M   'P 1'
#
loop_
_entity.id
_entity.type
_entity.pdbx_description
1 polymer ?
#
loop_
_entity_poly.entity_id
_entity_poly.type
_entity_poly.pdbx_seq_one_letter_code
_entity_poly.pdbx_strand_id
1 'polypeptide(L)'
;MGGGEQGVPMSWVVILAVAAALASGGWLLARMRRGRARLAPVAGGAPASAPGEAAAVDGEGAPAGAADDPGPAMLPAERAILEQLCGRAAASARPAPPGGDGDLQAAAEAAAVETLAGIRAHPRYVPRRPQLLPQLTRAINDPGASAQSIAAILAQDPALAGNLLRVANSAMYARRGGPVEHLERAVALLGTDGLRRTAMAALLQPVIADDGSLFARCATLLWRHTLQSAGFALQPAPGVARDDLHSAQLLALVCGLGAVVVVQVMRDSWGKGGAGVPGVDTMVSLLDAWSVRCARAISADWGLSERVRQAMDQLADDLPDDALGPLARRVRMGRALAAGQMLDTDGPAPGGAGQA
;
A
#
# COMPACT_ATOMS: atom_id res chain seq x y z
N MET A 1 1.44 48.75 5.10
CA MET A 1 0.97 47.57 5.86
C MET A 1 0.17 46.71 4.90
N GLY A 2 0.72 45.56 4.51
CA GLY A 2 0.08 44.60 3.62
C GLY A 2 0.81 43.28 3.76
N GLY A 3 0.41 42.49 4.76
CA GLY A 3 0.98 41.16 4.99
C GLY A 3 0.41 40.19 3.96
N GLY A 4 1.29 39.66 3.11
CA GLY A 4 0.94 38.61 2.16
C GLY A 4 0.75 37.28 2.88
N GLU A 5 -0.46 36.71 2.78
CA GLU A 5 -0.68 35.30 3.07
C GLU A 5 0.04 34.46 2.01
N GLN A 6 1.20 33.92 2.39
CA GLN A 6 1.87 32.88 1.61
C GLN A 6 1.11 31.57 1.81
N GLY A 7 0.27 31.22 0.84
CA GLY A 7 -0.34 29.90 0.75
C GLY A 7 0.73 28.81 0.72
N VAL A 8 0.56 27.79 1.55
CA VAL A 8 1.47 26.65 1.63
C VAL A 8 1.50 25.92 0.26
N PRO A 9 2.68 25.73 -0.37
CA PRO A 9 2.75 25.11 -1.69
C PRO A 9 2.25 23.65 -1.64
N MET A 10 1.46 23.26 -2.65
CA MET A 10 0.67 22.01 -2.71
C MET A 10 1.49 20.70 -2.55
N SER A 11 2.81 20.76 -2.75
CA SER A 11 3.74 19.66 -2.44
C SER A 11 3.76 19.30 -0.95
N TRP A 12 3.55 20.28 -0.06
CA TRP A 12 3.56 20.07 1.38
C TRP A 12 2.34 19.32 1.89
N VAL A 13 1.17 19.52 1.29
CA VAL A 13 -0.08 18.85 1.70
C VAL A 13 -0.03 17.36 1.39
N VAL A 14 0.53 16.98 0.23
CA VAL A 14 0.73 15.57 -0.17
C VAL A 14 1.82 14.90 0.68
N ILE A 15 2.87 15.64 1.04
CA ILE A 15 3.95 15.14 1.93
C ILE A 15 3.45 14.92 3.36
N LEU A 16 2.59 15.80 3.88
CA LEU A 16 1.98 15.65 5.20
C LEU A 16 1.03 14.46 5.28
N ALA A 17 0.29 14.14 4.20
CA ALA A 17 -0.60 12.99 4.16
C ALA A 17 0.16 11.64 4.24
N VAL A 18 1.33 11.53 3.59
CA VAL A 18 2.19 10.34 3.67
C VAL A 18 2.86 10.23 5.05
N ALA A 19 3.29 11.35 5.64
CA ALA A 19 3.88 11.37 6.97
C ALA A 19 2.85 11.03 8.07
N ALA A 20 1.60 11.51 7.94
CA ALA A 20 0.52 11.24 8.88
C ALA A 20 0.10 9.76 8.88
N ALA A 21 0.00 9.13 7.70
CA ALA A 21 -0.32 7.70 7.59
C ALA A 21 0.78 6.78 8.18
N LEU A 22 2.04 7.22 8.17
CA LEU A 22 3.15 6.50 8.81
C LEU A 22 3.24 6.76 10.33
N ALA A 23 2.82 7.93 10.80
CA ALA A 23 2.82 8.29 12.22
C ALA A 23 1.69 7.61 13.01
N SER A 24 0.49 7.44 12.42
CA SER A 24 -0.65 6.78 13.07
C SER A 24 -0.42 5.27 13.28
N GLY A 25 0.20 4.57 12.33
CA GLY A 25 0.63 3.17 12.51
C GLY A 25 1.66 2.97 13.63
N GLY A 26 2.55 3.95 13.84
CA GLY A 26 3.54 3.93 14.93
C GLY A 26 2.96 4.26 16.31
N TRP A 27 1.87 5.04 16.38
CA TRP A 27 1.19 5.37 17.63
C TRP A 27 0.49 4.15 18.25
N LEU A 28 -0.11 3.28 17.43
CA LEU A 28 -0.70 2.02 17.90
C LEU A 28 0.36 1.05 18.45
N LEU A 29 1.51 0.90 17.78
CA LEU A 29 2.63 0.08 18.26
C LEU A 29 3.20 0.59 19.60
N ALA A 30 3.23 1.91 19.79
CA ALA A 30 3.65 2.52 21.05
C ALA A 30 2.60 2.36 22.16
N ARG A 31 1.31 2.39 21.84
CA ARG A 31 0.19 2.17 22.78
C ARG A 31 0.14 0.71 23.25
N MET A 32 0.35 -0.25 22.35
CA MET A 32 0.45 -1.68 22.68
C MET A 32 1.67 -2.00 23.54
N ARG A 33 2.80 -1.29 23.36
CA ARG A 33 3.99 -1.46 24.20
C ARG A 33 3.86 -0.85 25.60
N ARG A 34 3.11 0.25 25.77
CA ARG A 34 2.86 0.86 27.10
C ARG A 34 1.92 0.04 27.98
N GLY A 35 1.09 -0.82 27.40
CA GLY A 35 0.24 -1.76 28.14
C GLY A 35 1.01 -2.91 28.83
N ARG A 36 2.29 -3.14 28.48
CA ARG A 36 3.12 -4.22 29.03
C ARG A 36 4.05 -3.80 30.17
N ALA A 37 4.09 -2.52 30.53
CA ALA A 37 5.00 -2.00 31.55
C ALA A 37 4.27 -1.69 32.86
N ARG A 38 3.69 -2.70 33.52
CA ARG A 38 3.38 -2.67 34.96
C ARG A 38 3.43 -4.08 35.54
N LEU A 39 4.63 -4.60 35.77
CA LEU A 39 4.89 -5.57 36.82
C LEU A 39 6.24 -5.22 37.45
N ALA A 40 6.21 -4.91 38.75
CA ALA A 40 7.35 -4.55 39.58
C ALA A 40 8.12 -5.82 40.04
N PRO A 41 9.40 -5.69 40.46
CA PRO A 41 10.25 -6.83 40.78
C PRO A 41 10.17 -7.22 42.26
N VAL A 42 10.33 -8.51 42.57
CA VAL A 42 10.73 -9.00 43.90
C VAL A 42 11.91 -9.96 43.74
N ALA A 43 12.88 -9.76 44.63
CA ALA A 43 14.22 -10.32 44.65
C ALA A 43 14.32 -11.70 45.31
N GLY A 44 15.43 -12.41 45.05
CA GLY A 44 16.10 -13.23 46.06
C GLY A 44 16.61 -14.61 45.61
N GLY A 45 17.95 -14.74 45.49
CA GLY A 45 18.70 -15.92 45.93
C GLY A 45 18.95 -17.07 44.94
N ALA A 46 20.20 -17.18 44.48
CA ALA A 46 20.83 -18.43 44.03
C ALA A 46 21.51 -19.12 45.25
N PRO A 47 22.25 -20.27 45.16
CA PRO A 47 22.44 -21.21 44.03
C PRO A 47 22.37 -22.72 44.42
N ALA A 48 22.50 -23.64 43.45
CA ALA A 48 23.46 -24.78 43.44
C ALA A 48 22.98 -26.08 42.71
N SER A 49 23.94 -26.68 41.99
CA SER A 49 24.14 -28.13 41.68
C SER A 49 23.39 -28.79 40.51
N ALA A 50 24.18 -29.38 39.59
CA ALA A 50 23.82 -30.38 38.57
C ALA A 50 24.04 -31.82 39.13
N PRO A 51 23.99 -32.95 38.37
CA PRO A 51 23.35 -33.31 37.08
C PRO A 51 22.50 -34.62 37.14
N GLY A 52 21.84 -35.06 36.06
CA GLY A 52 21.45 -36.49 35.89
C GLY A 52 20.18 -36.82 35.09
N GLU A 53 20.36 -37.76 34.16
CA GLU A 53 19.46 -38.82 33.63
C GLU A 53 18.05 -38.53 33.05
N ALA A 54 17.77 -39.29 31.99
CA ALA A 54 16.54 -39.36 31.21
C ALA A 54 15.36 -40.06 31.92
N ALA A 55 14.12 -39.64 31.61
CA ALA A 55 12.94 -40.51 31.48
C ALA A 55 11.73 -39.71 30.97
N ALA A 56 10.94 -40.32 30.08
CA ALA A 56 9.64 -39.86 29.61
C ALA A 56 8.53 -40.21 30.61
N VAL A 57 7.57 -39.31 30.84
CA VAL A 57 6.17 -39.60 31.22
C VAL A 57 5.27 -38.42 30.80
N ASP A 58 4.13 -38.73 30.19
CA ASP A 58 3.02 -37.83 29.85
C ASP A 58 2.35 -37.17 31.06
N GLY A 59 1.79 -35.96 30.88
CA GLY A 59 0.97 -35.31 31.90
C GLY A 59 0.53 -33.89 31.55
N GLU A 60 -0.76 -33.76 31.29
CA GLU A 60 -1.53 -32.57 30.94
C GLU A 60 -1.31 -31.33 31.84
N GLY A 61 -1.31 -30.14 31.24
CA GLY A 61 -1.30 -28.86 31.95
C GLY A 61 -1.08 -27.64 31.04
N ALA A 62 -2.14 -27.13 30.43
CA ALA A 62 -2.21 -25.75 29.90
C ALA A 62 -1.96 -24.72 31.04
N PRO A 63 -1.70 -23.40 30.82
CA PRO A 63 -2.01 -22.60 29.62
C PRO A 63 -0.96 -21.52 29.25
N ALA A 64 -1.12 -20.84 28.11
CA ALA A 64 -1.01 -19.38 27.98
C ALA A 64 -0.90 -18.90 26.51
N GLY A 65 -1.97 -18.25 26.05
CA GLY A 65 -1.88 -17.07 25.19
C GLY A 65 -1.52 -17.29 23.72
N ALA A 66 -2.40 -17.99 22.99
CA ALA A 66 -2.58 -17.69 21.57
C ALA A 66 -2.89 -16.19 21.46
N ALA A 67 -1.94 -15.43 20.92
CA ALA A 67 -2.24 -14.08 20.45
C ALA A 67 -3.19 -14.25 19.26
N ASP A 68 -4.38 -13.67 19.36
CA ASP A 68 -5.43 -13.69 18.34
C ASP A 68 -4.84 -13.44 16.94
N ASP A 69 -4.71 -14.51 16.17
CA ASP A 69 -4.83 -14.43 14.72
C ASP A 69 -6.27 -13.94 14.50
N PRO A 70 -6.53 -12.83 13.78
CA PRO A 70 -7.89 -12.47 13.48
C PRO A 70 -8.49 -13.64 12.70
N GLY A 71 -9.36 -14.42 13.36
CA GLY A 71 -10.13 -15.47 12.74
C GLY A 71 -10.93 -14.92 11.54
N PRO A 72 -11.62 -15.79 10.77
CA PRO A 72 -12.26 -15.42 9.51
C PRO A 72 -13.51 -14.54 9.75
N ALA A 73 -13.31 -13.32 10.25
CA ALA A 73 -14.21 -12.24 9.94
C ALA A 73 -14.18 -12.11 8.42
N MET A 74 -15.36 -12.25 7.79
CA MET A 74 -15.52 -12.17 6.35
C MET A 74 -14.80 -10.90 5.86
N LEU A 75 -13.65 -11.09 5.20
CA LEU A 75 -12.89 -9.97 4.66
C LEU A 75 -13.81 -9.24 3.69
N PRO A 76 -13.85 -7.89 3.71
CA PRO A 76 -14.70 -7.15 2.80
C PRO A 76 -14.40 -7.58 1.37
N ALA A 77 -15.47 -7.85 0.61
CA ALA A 77 -15.35 -8.13 -0.81
C ALA A 77 -14.60 -6.98 -1.48
N GLU A 78 -13.75 -7.31 -2.45
CA GLU A 78 -12.93 -6.35 -3.19
C GLU A 78 -13.79 -5.19 -3.73
N ARG A 79 -14.98 -5.53 -4.26
CA ARG A 79 -15.96 -4.57 -4.73
C ARG A 79 -16.37 -3.54 -3.67
N ALA A 80 -16.61 -3.95 -2.42
CA ALA A 80 -17.00 -3.03 -1.34
C ALA A 80 -15.88 -2.01 -1.03
N ILE A 81 -14.62 -2.43 -1.12
CA ILE A 81 -13.46 -1.53 -0.98
C ILE A 81 -13.48 -0.49 -2.11
N LEU A 82 -13.73 -0.92 -3.35
CA LEU A 82 -13.80 -0.03 -4.50
C LEU A 82 -14.96 0.96 -4.40
N GLU A 83 -16.15 0.52 -3.99
CA GLU A 83 -17.33 1.36 -3.75
C GLU A 83 -17.01 2.46 -2.74
N GLN A 84 -16.39 2.09 -1.61
CA GLN A 84 -15.96 3.04 -0.60
C GLN A 84 -14.96 4.07 -1.16
N LEU A 85 -13.91 3.63 -1.84
CA LEU A 85 -12.87 4.52 -2.35
C LEU A 85 -13.39 5.45 -3.46
N CYS A 86 -14.23 4.95 -4.36
CA CYS A 86 -14.84 5.74 -5.44
C CYS A 86 -15.85 6.74 -4.90
N GLY A 87 -16.71 6.33 -3.95
CA GLY A 87 -17.66 7.24 -3.29
C GLY A 87 -16.94 8.39 -2.58
N ARG A 88 -15.84 8.10 -1.87
CA ARG A 88 -15.02 9.14 -1.22
C ARG A 88 -14.30 10.05 -2.23
N ALA A 89 -13.86 9.51 -3.35
CA ALA A 89 -13.29 10.31 -4.43
C ALA A 89 -14.33 11.29 -4.99
N ALA A 90 -15.57 10.82 -5.23
CA ALA A 90 -16.67 11.64 -5.71
C ALA A 90 -17.07 12.73 -4.73
N ALA A 91 -17.15 12.42 -3.43
CA ALA A 91 -17.48 13.39 -2.39
C ALA A 91 -16.42 14.50 -2.21
N SER A 92 -15.16 14.23 -2.55
CA SER A 92 -14.04 15.17 -2.40
C SER A 92 -13.54 15.79 -3.71
N ALA A 93 -14.15 15.43 -4.83
CA ALA A 93 -13.81 15.96 -6.15
C ALA A 93 -14.31 17.39 -6.31
N ARG A 94 -13.60 18.17 -7.14
CA ARG A 94 -14.13 19.45 -7.60
C ARG A 94 -15.45 19.19 -8.36
N PRO A 95 -16.49 20.03 -8.18
CA PRO A 95 -17.71 19.93 -8.95
C PRO A 95 -17.39 19.91 -10.45
N ALA A 96 -17.86 18.85 -11.12
CA ALA A 96 -17.82 18.73 -12.57
C ALA A 96 -19.17 19.18 -13.13
N PRO A 97 -19.23 19.62 -14.40
CA PRO A 97 -20.51 19.79 -15.08
C PRO A 97 -21.33 18.49 -14.98
N PRO A 98 -22.68 18.58 -14.98
CA PRO A 98 -23.53 17.40 -14.99
C PRO A 98 -23.10 16.49 -16.14
N GLY A 99 -23.13 15.17 -15.88
CA GLY A 99 -22.76 14.18 -16.88
C GLY A 99 -23.47 14.42 -18.20
N GLY A 100 -22.81 14.08 -19.31
CA GLY A 100 -23.45 14.06 -20.62
C GLY A 100 -24.70 13.18 -20.59
N ASP A 101 -25.54 13.29 -21.62
CA ASP A 101 -26.66 12.38 -21.78
C ASP A 101 -26.22 10.89 -21.76
N GLY A 102 -27.20 9.99 -21.58
CA GLY A 102 -26.92 8.56 -21.45
C GLY A 102 -26.12 7.99 -22.62
N ASP A 103 -26.30 8.53 -23.82
CA ASP A 103 -25.60 8.10 -25.03
C ASP A 103 -24.12 8.48 -25.00
N LEU A 104 -23.78 9.71 -24.58
CA LEU A 104 -22.39 10.14 -24.40
C LEU A 104 -21.69 9.33 -23.29
N GLN A 105 -22.38 9.01 -22.21
CA GLN A 105 -21.86 8.15 -21.13
C GLN A 105 -21.56 6.73 -21.64
N ALA A 106 -22.52 6.12 -22.34
CA ALA A 106 -22.36 4.79 -22.91
C ALA A 106 -21.23 4.73 -23.95
N ALA A 107 -21.10 5.76 -24.79
CA ALA A 107 -20.02 5.87 -25.76
C ALA A 107 -18.64 5.99 -25.08
N ALA A 108 -18.53 6.78 -24.00
CA ALA A 108 -17.30 6.91 -23.23
C ALA A 108 -16.91 5.60 -22.54
N GLU A 109 -17.90 4.88 -21.98
CA GLU A 109 -17.69 3.55 -21.38
C GLU A 109 -17.22 2.53 -22.41
N ALA A 110 -17.88 2.45 -23.57
CA ALA A 110 -17.47 1.56 -24.65
C ALA A 110 -16.04 1.85 -25.14
N ALA A 111 -15.67 3.13 -25.28
CA ALA A 111 -14.31 3.53 -25.65
C ALA A 111 -13.27 3.15 -24.58
N ALA A 112 -13.63 3.25 -23.30
CA ALA A 112 -12.77 2.81 -22.21
C ALA A 112 -12.58 1.28 -22.23
N VAL A 113 -13.67 0.52 -22.38
CA VAL A 113 -13.64 -0.95 -22.46
C VAL A 113 -12.78 -1.42 -23.64
N GLU A 114 -12.93 -0.82 -24.81
CA GLU A 114 -12.10 -1.15 -25.98
C GLU A 114 -10.61 -0.89 -25.72
N THR A 115 -10.30 0.26 -25.12
CA THR A 115 -8.92 0.61 -24.76
C THR A 115 -8.33 -0.37 -23.73
N LEU A 116 -9.12 -0.79 -22.74
CA LEU A 116 -8.71 -1.72 -21.68
C LEU A 116 -8.55 -3.15 -22.22
N ALA A 117 -9.43 -3.59 -23.12
CA ALA A 117 -9.31 -4.87 -23.81
C ALA A 117 -7.99 -4.95 -24.61
N GLY A 118 -7.61 -3.84 -25.25
CA GLY A 118 -6.36 -3.69 -25.97
C GLY A 118 -5.19 -3.10 -25.17
N ILE A 119 -5.18 -3.15 -23.82
CA ILE A 119 -4.25 -2.32 -23.01
C ILE A 119 -2.77 -2.50 -23.37
N ARG A 120 -2.35 -3.71 -23.76
CA ARG A 120 -0.96 -4.00 -24.17
C ARG A 120 -0.53 -3.29 -25.44
N ALA A 121 -1.48 -2.94 -26.32
CA ALA A 121 -1.23 -2.16 -27.52
C ALA A 121 -1.12 -0.64 -27.22
N HIS A 122 -1.36 -0.22 -25.97
CA HIS A 122 -1.38 1.18 -25.55
C HIS A 122 -0.23 1.48 -24.57
N PRO A 123 1.02 1.64 -25.05
CA PRO A 123 2.21 1.82 -24.21
C PRO A 123 2.20 3.10 -23.37
N ARG A 124 1.27 4.02 -23.62
CA ARG A 124 1.07 5.22 -22.79
C ARG A 124 0.47 4.92 -21.42
N TYR A 125 -0.29 3.81 -21.29
CA TYR A 125 -0.94 3.43 -20.04
C TYR A 125 -0.17 2.37 -19.28
N VAL A 126 0.52 1.46 -19.99
CA VAL A 126 1.30 0.40 -19.34
C VAL A 126 2.63 0.99 -18.85
N PRO A 127 2.87 1.08 -17.52
CA PRO A 127 4.14 1.56 -17.01
C PRO A 127 5.28 0.64 -17.48
N ARG A 128 6.31 1.25 -18.07
CA ARG A 128 7.54 0.54 -18.40
C ARG A 128 8.23 0.07 -17.12
N ARG A 129 8.89 -1.09 -17.18
CA ARG A 129 9.66 -1.61 -16.05
C ARG A 129 10.71 -0.58 -15.61
N PRO A 130 10.69 -0.11 -14.35
CA PRO A 130 11.70 0.83 -13.87
C PRO A 130 13.10 0.21 -14.00
N GLN A 131 14.05 0.96 -14.56
CA GLN A 131 15.40 0.45 -14.86
C GLN A 131 16.13 -0.03 -13.60
N LEU A 132 15.88 0.63 -12.47
CA LEU A 132 16.48 0.32 -11.17
C LEU A 132 15.79 -0.85 -10.46
N LEU A 133 14.57 -1.26 -10.85
CA LEU A 133 13.82 -2.30 -10.14
C LEU A 133 14.57 -3.65 -10.08
N PRO A 134 15.12 -4.20 -11.19
CA PRO A 134 15.87 -5.45 -11.13
C PRO A 134 17.18 -5.33 -10.32
N GLN A 135 17.89 -4.20 -10.45
CA GLN A 135 19.15 -3.96 -9.75
C GLN A 135 18.91 -3.86 -8.23
N LEU A 136 17.92 -3.07 -7.83
CA LEU A 136 17.55 -2.89 -6.45
C LEU A 136 17.00 -4.18 -5.82
N THR A 137 16.14 -4.91 -6.52
CA THR A 137 15.60 -6.17 -6.01
C THR A 137 16.73 -7.18 -5.75
N ARG A 138 17.71 -7.28 -6.66
CA ARG A 138 18.90 -8.12 -6.46
C ARG A 138 19.73 -7.66 -5.26
N ALA A 139 20.04 -6.37 -5.18
CA ALA A 139 20.89 -5.83 -4.11
C ALA A 139 20.25 -5.98 -2.72
N ILE A 140 18.94 -5.81 -2.58
CA ILE A 140 18.25 -5.98 -1.29
C ILE A 140 18.07 -7.48 -0.94
N ASN A 141 18.02 -8.37 -1.94
CA ASN A 141 17.96 -9.82 -1.72
C ASN A 141 19.33 -10.44 -1.40
N ASP A 142 20.43 -9.75 -1.69
CA ASP A 142 21.77 -10.26 -1.47
C ASP A 142 22.19 -10.07 0.00
N PRO A 143 22.39 -11.15 0.78
CA PRO A 143 22.83 -11.04 2.18
C PRO A 143 24.24 -10.45 2.33
N GLY A 144 25.03 -10.40 1.25
CA GLY A 144 26.35 -9.78 1.22
C GLY A 144 26.36 -8.30 0.79
N ALA A 145 25.22 -7.72 0.42
CA ALA A 145 25.17 -6.33 -0.05
C ALA A 145 25.43 -5.33 1.07
N SER A 146 26.34 -4.38 0.82
CA SER A 146 26.63 -3.30 1.76
C SER A 146 25.62 -2.16 1.67
N ALA A 147 25.47 -1.39 2.75
CA ALA A 147 24.65 -0.18 2.73
C ALA A 147 25.10 0.81 1.65
N GLN A 148 26.40 0.87 1.35
CA GLN A 148 26.94 1.74 0.30
C GLN A 148 26.52 1.26 -1.10
N SER A 149 26.52 -0.05 -1.37
CA SER A 149 26.15 -0.55 -2.70
C SER A 149 24.68 -0.25 -3.01
N ILE A 150 23.79 -0.39 -2.02
CA ILE A 150 22.37 -0.08 -2.19
C ILE A 150 22.15 1.43 -2.29
N ALA A 151 22.84 2.23 -1.48
CA ALA A 151 22.79 3.70 -1.58
C ALA A 151 23.23 4.19 -2.97
N ALA A 152 24.27 3.58 -3.57
CA ALA A 152 24.73 3.90 -4.91
C ALA A 152 23.70 3.60 -6.00
N ILE A 153 22.91 2.51 -5.85
CA ILE A 153 21.80 2.21 -6.77
C ILE A 153 20.70 3.27 -6.64
N LEU A 154 20.34 3.64 -5.41
CA LEU A 154 19.27 4.62 -5.15
C LEU A 154 19.67 6.03 -5.56
N ALA A 155 20.95 6.38 -5.49
CA ALA A 155 21.48 7.66 -5.94
C ALA A 155 21.34 7.89 -7.46
N GLN A 156 21.12 6.83 -8.25
CA GLN A 156 20.85 6.95 -9.69
C GLN A 156 19.49 7.62 -9.99
N ASP A 157 18.59 7.69 -9.00
CA ASP A 157 17.31 8.38 -9.10
C ASP A 157 17.13 9.37 -7.93
N PRO A 158 17.24 10.69 -8.19
CA PRO A 158 17.09 11.72 -7.18
C PRO A 158 15.75 11.69 -6.43
N ALA A 159 14.67 11.24 -7.07
CA ALA A 159 13.36 11.14 -6.44
C ALA A 159 13.32 9.99 -5.42
N LEU A 160 13.93 8.84 -5.75
CA LEU A 160 14.08 7.72 -4.80
C LEU A 160 14.97 8.09 -3.62
N ALA A 161 16.12 8.72 -3.90
CA ALA A 161 17.05 9.21 -2.89
C ALA A 161 16.36 10.19 -1.92
N GLY A 162 15.63 11.17 -2.46
CA GLY A 162 14.88 12.14 -1.66
C GLY A 162 13.76 11.49 -0.85
N ASN A 163 13.05 10.50 -1.40
CA ASN A 163 12.01 9.78 -0.66
C ASN A 163 12.59 8.94 0.48
N LEU A 164 13.72 8.25 0.24
CA LEU A 164 14.41 7.48 1.28
C LEU A 164 14.80 8.38 2.46
N LEU A 165 15.46 9.51 2.19
CA LEU A 165 15.84 10.47 3.23
C LEU A 165 14.63 11.00 3.99
N ARG A 166 13.52 11.28 3.29
CA ARG A 166 12.27 11.72 3.92
C ARG A 166 11.71 10.67 4.86
N VAL A 167 11.70 9.39 4.46
CA VAL A 167 11.25 8.30 5.33
C VAL A 167 12.20 8.10 6.50
N ALA A 168 13.52 8.14 6.30
CA ALA A 168 14.52 8.06 7.37
C ALA A 168 14.34 9.18 8.41
N ASN A 169 13.87 10.35 7.98
CA ASN A 169 13.57 11.48 8.85
C ASN A 169 12.14 11.51 9.40
N SER A 170 11.30 10.53 9.07
CA SER A 170 9.93 10.46 9.60
C SER A 170 9.93 10.21 11.11
N ALA A 171 8.85 10.60 11.80
CA ALA A 171 8.68 10.45 13.25
C ALA A 171 8.80 8.99 13.76
N MET A 172 8.72 8.03 12.85
CA MET A 172 8.95 6.61 13.15
C MET A 172 10.45 6.31 13.38
N TYR A 173 11.33 6.93 12.60
CA TYR A 173 12.78 6.65 12.59
C TYR A 173 13.62 7.75 13.25
N ALA A 174 13.18 9.02 13.23
CA ALA A 174 13.93 10.17 13.74
C ALA A 174 14.08 10.24 15.28
N ARG A 175 13.84 9.15 16.00
CA ARG A 175 13.68 9.18 17.47
C ARG A 175 14.98 9.33 18.26
N ARG A 176 16.16 9.05 17.67
CA ARG A 176 17.47 9.16 18.34
C ARG A 176 18.59 9.35 17.30
N GLY A 177 19.08 10.58 17.09
CA GLY A 177 20.32 10.79 16.30
C GLY A 177 20.43 12.02 15.40
N GLY A 178 19.47 12.95 15.41
CA GLY A 178 19.46 14.11 14.52
C GLY A 178 18.98 13.78 13.10
N PRO A 179 18.84 14.78 12.22
CA PRO A 179 18.41 14.58 10.84
C PRO A 179 19.39 13.71 10.05
N VAL A 180 18.86 12.81 9.23
CA VAL A 180 19.60 11.95 8.31
C VAL A 180 19.75 12.66 6.97
N GLU A 181 20.98 13.00 6.61
CA GLU A 181 21.31 13.76 5.40
C GLU A 181 22.03 12.91 4.34
N HIS A 182 22.50 11.72 4.71
CA HIS A 182 23.26 10.82 3.84
C HIS A 182 22.50 9.52 3.57
N LEU A 183 22.54 9.04 2.33
CA LEU A 183 21.81 7.85 1.89
C LEU A 183 22.29 6.59 2.58
N GLU A 184 23.59 6.44 2.78
CA GLU A 184 24.20 5.30 3.47
C GLU A 184 23.70 5.19 4.90
N ARG A 185 23.59 6.34 5.58
CA ARG A 185 23.05 6.42 6.94
C ARG A 185 21.55 6.13 6.95
N ALA A 186 20.80 6.57 5.93
CA ALA A 186 19.40 6.22 5.78
C ALA A 186 19.22 4.70 5.56
N VAL A 187 20.02 4.09 4.69
CA VAL A 187 20.02 2.63 4.45
C VAL A 187 20.32 1.88 5.75
N ALA A 188 21.34 2.30 6.50
CA ALA A 188 21.70 1.68 7.77
C ALA A 188 20.60 1.84 8.84
N LEU A 189 19.94 3.00 8.90
CA LEU A 189 18.88 3.29 9.87
C LEU A 189 17.59 2.51 9.57
N LEU A 190 17.19 2.44 8.30
CA LEU A 190 15.98 1.71 7.89
C LEU A 190 16.19 0.19 7.91
N GLY A 191 17.42 -0.28 7.72
CA GLY A 191 17.72 -1.67 7.42
C GLY A 191 17.20 -2.09 6.05
N THR A 192 17.49 -3.34 5.65
CA THR A 192 17.12 -3.89 4.34
C THR A 192 15.60 -3.94 4.13
N ASP A 193 14.83 -4.31 5.16
CA ASP A 193 13.37 -4.43 5.07
C ASP A 193 12.66 -3.07 4.95
N GLY A 194 13.07 -2.08 5.75
CA GLY A 194 12.54 -0.71 5.67
C GLY A 194 12.90 -0.02 4.35
N LEU A 195 14.12 -0.28 3.86
CA LEU A 195 14.60 0.21 2.58
C LEU A 195 13.80 -0.37 1.43
N ARG A 196 13.59 -1.69 1.41
CA ARG A 196 12.78 -2.36 0.38
C ARG A 196 11.41 -1.75 0.28
N ARG A 197 10.73 -1.63 1.43
CA ARG A 197 9.37 -1.10 1.48
C ARG A 197 9.29 0.29 0.85
N THR A 198 10.18 1.18 1.27
CA THR A 198 10.20 2.56 0.80
C THR A 198 10.57 2.65 -0.68
N ALA A 199 11.62 1.95 -1.07
CA ALA A 199 12.16 2.05 -2.41
C ALA A 199 11.26 1.36 -3.45
N MET A 200 10.63 0.23 -3.13
CA MET A 200 9.65 -0.41 -4.01
C MET A 200 8.40 0.46 -4.19
N ALA A 201 7.85 0.99 -3.10
CA ALA A 201 6.72 1.91 -3.17
C ALA A 201 7.02 3.16 -4.02
N ALA A 202 8.24 3.70 -3.88
CA ALA A 202 8.68 4.87 -4.62
C ALA A 202 8.93 4.58 -6.10
N LEU A 203 9.58 3.46 -6.43
CA LEU A 203 9.86 3.03 -7.80
C LEU A 203 8.59 2.76 -8.60
N LEU A 204 7.56 2.24 -7.94
CA LEU A 204 6.29 1.88 -8.55
C LEU A 204 5.24 2.98 -8.42
N GLN A 205 5.57 4.14 -7.84
CA GLN A 205 4.65 5.27 -7.68
C GLN A 205 4.19 5.77 -9.06
N PRO A 206 2.89 5.68 -9.40
CA PRO A 206 2.39 6.27 -10.63
C PRO A 206 2.45 7.79 -10.56
N VAL A 207 2.66 8.41 -11.71
CA VAL A 207 2.52 9.87 -11.87
C VAL A 207 1.02 10.19 -11.90
N ILE A 208 0.55 10.83 -10.83
CA ILE A 208 -0.83 11.28 -10.70
C ILE A 208 -0.81 12.80 -10.63
N ALA A 209 -1.30 13.45 -11.68
CA ALA A 209 -1.54 14.88 -11.65
C ALA A 209 -2.73 15.16 -10.72
N ASP A 210 -2.51 15.92 -9.65
CA ASP A 210 -3.58 16.40 -8.78
C ASP A 210 -4.17 17.69 -9.35
N ASP A 211 -5.15 17.54 -10.23
CA ASP A 211 -5.95 18.63 -10.77
C ASP A 211 -7.26 18.84 -9.99
N GLY A 212 -7.48 18.10 -8.89
CA GLY A 212 -8.73 18.09 -8.12
C GLY A 212 -9.91 17.39 -8.79
N SER A 213 -9.73 16.78 -9.97
CA SER A 213 -10.77 16.00 -10.65
C SER A 213 -11.15 14.73 -9.89
N LEU A 214 -12.34 14.19 -10.19
CA LEU A 214 -12.77 12.88 -9.71
C LEU A 214 -11.71 11.80 -9.97
N PHE A 215 -11.16 11.77 -11.20
CA PHE A 215 -10.14 10.81 -11.57
C PHE A 215 -8.84 10.99 -10.76
N ALA A 216 -8.40 12.23 -10.51
CA ALA A 216 -7.21 12.48 -9.70
C ALA A 216 -7.40 12.05 -8.24
N ARG A 217 -8.56 12.37 -7.65
CA ARG A 217 -8.92 11.96 -6.29
C ARG A 217 -9.03 10.45 -6.17
N CYS A 218 -9.67 9.79 -7.13
CA CYS A 218 -9.81 8.35 -7.18
C CYS A 218 -8.45 7.65 -7.28
N ALA A 219 -7.59 8.05 -8.24
CA ALA A 219 -6.25 7.49 -8.39
C ALA A 219 -5.39 7.68 -7.12
N THR A 220 -5.50 8.86 -6.48
CA THR A 220 -4.77 9.15 -5.23
C THR A 220 -5.22 8.25 -4.08
N LEU A 221 -6.53 8.07 -3.91
CA LEU A 221 -7.10 7.21 -2.87
C LEU A 221 -6.78 5.73 -3.10
N LEU A 222 -6.91 5.24 -4.33
CA LEU A 222 -6.54 3.87 -4.71
C LEU A 222 -5.07 3.60 -4.47
N TRP A 223 -4.19 4.55 -4.84
CA TRP A 223 -2.77 4.39 -4.61
C TRP A 223 -2.42 4.43 -3.11
N ARG A 224 -3.08 5.31 -2.34
CA ARG A 224 -2.91 5.35 -0.88
C ARG A 224 -3.33 4.03 -0.22
N HIS A 225 -4.47 3.46 -0.63
CA HIS A 225 -4.91 2.12 -0.22
C HIS A 225 -3.89 1.05 -0.60
N THR A 226 -3.35 1.11 -1.82
CA THR A 226 -2.32 0.19 -2.32
C THR A 226 -1.07 0.22 -1.44
N LEU A 227 -0.58 1.41 -1.08
CA LEU A 227 0.60 1.56 -0.21
C LEU A 227 0.38 0.98 1.19
N GLN A 228 -0.82 1.14 1.74
CA GLN A 228 -1.19 0.53 3.03
C GLN A 228 -1.28 -0.99 2.90
N SER A 229 -1.94 -1.49 1.86
CA SER A 229 -2.08 -2.92 1.57
C SER A 229 -0.72 -3.60 1.42
N ALA A 230 0.18 -3.00 0.63
CA ALA A 230 1.55 -3.44 0.46
C ALA A 230 2.35 -3.41 1.78
N GLY A 231 2.04 -2.46 2.67
CA GLY A 231 2.59 -2.40 4.02
C GLY A 231 2.13 -3.55 4.92
N PHE A 232 0.82 -3.87 4.91
CA PHE A 232 0.27 -5.00 5.64
C PHE A 232 0.78 -6.34 5.10
N ALA A 233 0.88 -6.49 3.78
CA ALA A 233 1.41 -7.69 3.14
C ALA A 233 2.87 -7.97 3.54
N LEU A 234 3.65 -6.94 3.89
CA LEU A 234 5.05 -7.08 4.30
C LEU A 234 5.22 -7.39 5.80
N GLN A 235 4.17 -7.31 6.62
CA GLN A 235 4.31 -7.55 8.07
C GLN A 235 4.83 -8.97 8.34
N PRO A 236 5.74 -9.21 9.30
CA PRO A 236 6.16 -10.57 9.64
C PRO A 236 4.99 -11.41 10.16
N ALA A 237 4.93 -12.69 9.75
CA ALA A 237 3.96 -13.65 10.26
C ALA A 237 4.67 -14.99 10.58
N PRO A 238 4.24 -15.72 11.63
CA PRO A 238 4.80 -17.03 11.96
C PRO A 238 4.74 -17.98 10.76
N GLY A 239 5.84 -18.68 10.49
CA GLY A 239 5.91 -19.67 9.40
C GLY A 239 5.95 -19.11 7.98
N VAL A 240 5.99 -17.79 7.78
CA VAL A 240 6.07 -17.17 6.44
C VAL A 240 7.50 -16.72 6.15
N ALA A 241 8.07 -17.18 5.03
CA ALA A 241 9.41 -16.81 4.61
C ALA A 241 9.47 -15.32 4.21
N ARG A 242 10.62 -14.65 4.44
CA ARG A 242 10.79 -13.24 4.07
C ARG A 242 10.56 -12.98 2.58
N ASP A 243 11.00 -13.89 1.72
CA ASP A 243 10.82 -13.77 0.26
C ASP A 243 9.34 -13.81 -0.15
N ASP A 244 8.49 -14.49 0.64
CA ASP A 244 7.05 -14.48 0.44
C ASP A 244 6.43 -13.13 0.80
N LEU A 245 6.88 -12.52 1.89
CA LEU A 245 6.48 -11.17 2.28
C LEU A 245 6.85 -10.15 1.19
N HIS A 246 8.07 -10.25 0.66
CA HIS A 246 8.57 -9.40 -0.42
C HIS A 246 7.77 -9.58 -1.71
N SER A 247 7.46 -10.82 -2.07
CA SER A 247 6.62 -11.14 -3.22
C SER A 247 5.21 -10.57 -3.05
N ALA A 248 4.63 -10.66 -1.84
CA ALA A 248 3.30 -10.17 -1.54
C ALA A 248 3.21 -8.65 -1.63
N GLN A 249 4.23 -7.95 -1.12
CA GLN A 249 4.35 -6.51 -1.27
C GLN A 249 4.38 -6.09 -2.74
N LEU A 250 5.24 -6.73 -3.55
CA LEU A 250 5.35 -6.40 -4.97
C LEU A 250 4.02 -6.67 -5.69
N LEU A 251 3.38 -7.81 -5.42
CA LEU A 251 2.08 -8.16 -5.99
C LEU A 251 1.02 -7.10 -5.65
N ALA A 252 0.93 -6.69 -4.39
CA ALA A 252 0.00 -5.65 -3.96
C ALA A 252 0.21 -4.32 -4.70
N LEU A 253 1.47 -3.88 -4.85
CA LEU A 253 1.82 -2.67 -5.60
C LEU A 253 1.43 -2.75 -7.08
N VAL A 254 1.67 -3.89 -7.72
CA VAL A 254 1.34 -4.10 -9.14
C VAL A 254 -0.18 -4.18 -9.36
N CYS A 255 -0.93 -4.80 -8.45
CA CYS A 255 -2.40 -4.76 -8.48
C CYS A 255 -2.93 -3.33 -8.37
N GLY A 256 -2.35 -2.51 -7.49
CA GLY A 256 -2.71 -1.09 -7.38
C GLY A 256 -2.35 -0.26 -8.61
N LEU A 257 -1.22 -0.55 -9.27
CA LEU A 257 -0.88 0.06 -10.56
C LEU A 257 -1.93 -0.27 -11.62
N GLY A 258 -2.41 -1.52 -11.66
CA GLY A 258 -3.50 -1.92 -12.54
C GLY A 258 -4.76 -1.07 -12.33
N ALA A 259 -5.16 -0.83 -11.07
CA ALA A 259 -6.29 0.05 -10.76
C ALA A 259 -6.07 1.51 -11.20
N VAL A 260 -4.87 2.06 -11.00
CA VAL A 260 -4.55 3.42 -11.47
C VAL A 260 -4.57 3.53 -12.99
N VAL A 261 -4.13 2.50 -13.71
CA VAL A 261 -4.24 2.43 -15.18
C VAL A 261 -5.70 2.50 -15.63
N VAL A 262 -6.59 1.77 -14.98
CA VAL A 262 -8.03 1.84 -15.29
C VAL A 262 -8.56 3.28 -15.11
N VAL A 263 -8.17 3.97 -14.04
CA VAL A 263 -8.56 5.38 -13.81
C VAL A 263 -8.02 6.32 -14.90
N GLN A 264 -6.80 6.10 -15.38
CA GLN A 264 -6.23 6.89 -16.48
C GLN A 264 -6.99 6.67 -17.80
N VAL A 265 -7.36 5.43 -18.10
CA VAL A 265 -8.17 5.13 -19.30
C VAL A 265 -9.57 5.75 -19.20
N MET A 266 -10.21 5.67 -18.02
CA MET A 266 -11.49 6.35 -17.78
C MET A 266 -11.37 7.86 -17.98
N ARG A 267 -10.35 8.50 -17.40
CA ARG A 267 -10.09 9.93 -17.57
C ARG A 267 -10.03 10.33 -19.04
N ASP A 268 -9.26 9.60 -19.83
CA ASP A 268 -9.06 9.92 -21.23
C ASP A 268 -10.31 9.68 -22.09
N SER A 269 -11.08 8.63 -21.77
CA SER A 269 -12.27 8.25 -22.53
C SER A 269 -13.41 9.25 -22.30
N TRP A 270 -13.65 9.63 -21.04
CA TRP A 270 -14.63 10.66 -20.69
C TRP A 270 -14.20 12.07 -21.12
N GLY A 271 -12.89 12.37 -21.04
CA GLY A 271 -12.34 13.64 -21.50
C GLY A 271 -12.51 13.88 -23.00
N LYS A 272 -12.35 12.82 -23.83
CA LYS A 272 -12.54 12.92 -25.29
C LYS A 272 -14.01 12.97 -25.71
N GLY A 273 -14.86 12.23 -25.01
CA GLY A 273 -16.29 12.14 -25.35
C GLY A 273 -17.12 13.34 -24.88
N GLY A 274 -16.57 14.24 -24.07
CA GLY A 274 -17.34 15.32 -23.46
C GLY A 274 -18.43 14.83 -22.50
N ALA A 275 -18.38 13.57 -22.09
CA ALA A 275 -19.38 12.91 -21.26
C ALA A 275 -19.38 13.38 -19.79
N GLY A 276 -18.52 14.34 -19.43
CA GLY A 276 -18.36 14.81 -18.06
C GLY A 276 -17.66 13.77 -17.21
N VAL A 277 -18.28 13.35 -16.11
CA VAL A 277 -17.75 12.32 -15.20
C VAL A 277 -18.66 11.09 -15.16
N PRO A 278 -18.10 9.87 -15.01
CA PRO A 278 -18.88 8.66 -14.82
C PRO A 278 -19.58 8.65 -13.45
N GLY A 279 -20.67 7.89 -13.35
CA GLY A 279 -21.25 7.52 -12.07
C GLY A 279 -20.32 6.61 -11.27
N VAL A 280 -20.49 6.60 -9.94
CA VAL A 280 -19.69 5.76 -9.03
C VAL A 280 -19.82 4.28 -9.38
N ASP A 281 -21.03 3.81 -9.71
CA ASP A 281 -21.27 2.40 -10.07
C ASP A 281 -20.52 1.98 -11.34
N THR A 282 -20.47 2.85 -12.36
CA THR A 282 -19.67 2.62 -13.58
C THR A 282 -18.18 2.56 -13.26
N MET A 283 -17.68 3.48 -12.41
CA MET A 283 -16.28 3.46 -12.00
C MET A 283 -15.92 2.17 -11.27
N VAL A 284 -16.74 1.76 -10.31
CA VAL A 284 -16.54 0.52 -9.54
C VAL A 284 -16.55 -0.67 -10.48
N SER A 285 -17.52 -0.76 -11.39
CA SER A 285 -17.65 -1.87 -12.32
C SER A 285 -16.44 -1.99 -13.26
N LEU A 286 -15.94 -0.85 -13.78
CA LEU A 286 -14.72 -0.84 -14.60
C LEU A 286 -13.47 -1.21 -13.80
N LEU A 287 -13.33 -0.70 -12.57
CA LEU A 287 -12.20 -1.03 -11.69
C LEU A 287 -12.19 -2.50 -11.31
N ASP A 288 -13.33 -3.04 -10.90
CA ASP A 288 -13.52 -4.44 -10.50
C ASP A 288 -13.19 -5.37 -11.68
N ALA A 289 -13.71 -5.07 -12.87
CA ALA A 289 -13.46 -5.87 -14.06
C ALA A 289 -12.01 -5.76 -14.57
N TRP A 290 -11.37 -4.58 -14.52
CA TRP A 290 -10.14 -4.37 -15.31
C TRP A 290 -8.85 -4.20 -14.50
N SER A 291 -8.91 -3.94 -13.19
CA SER A 291 -7.70 -3.64 -12.40
C SER A 291 -6.69 -4.80 -12.43
N VAL A 292 -7.15 -6.02 -12.15
CA VAL A 292 -6.27 -7.19 -12.14
C VAL A 292 -5.80 -7.56 -13.56
N ARG A 293 -6.66 -7.42 -14.57
CA ARG A 293 -6.28 -7.63 -15.99
C ARG A 293 -5.17 -6.67 -16.43
N CYS A 294 -5.27 -5.40 -16.03
CA CYS A 294 -4.20 -4.41 -16.26
C CYS A 294 -2.92 -4.78 -15.50
N ALA A 295 -3.04 -5.21 -14.24
CA ALA A 295 -1.90 -5.68 -13.45
C ALA A 295 -1.18 -6.87 -14.10
N ARG A 296 -1.92 -7.79 -14.74
CA ARG A 296 -1.36 -8.92 -15.50
C ARG A 296 -0.58 -8.44 -16.72
N ALA A 297 -1.13 -7.48 -17.46
CA ALA A 297 -0.45 -6.87 -18.61
C ALA A 297 0.89 -6.23 -18.19
N ILE A 298 0.90 -5.47 -17.09
CA ILE A 298 2.11 -4.87 -16.52
C ILE A 298 3.12 -5.95 -16.12
N SER A 299 2.65 -6.99 -15.41
CA SER A 299 3.50 -8.06 -14.89
C SER A 299 4.19 -8.88 -15.98
N ALA A 300 3.48 -9.13 -17.09
CA ALA A 300 4.01 -9.86 -18.23
C ALA A 300 5.23 -9.14 -18.82
N ASP A 301 5.14 -7.84 -19.01
CA ASP A 301 6.22 -7.03 -19.58
C ASP A 301 7.40 -6.87 -18.61
N TRP A 302 7.16 -7.04 -17.30
CA TRP A 302 8.20 -6.92 -16.28
C TRP A 302 8.95 -8.24 -16.02
N GLY A 303 8.42 -9.37 -16.50
CA GLY A 303 9.00 -10.70 -16.31
C GLY A 303 8.90 -11.21 -14.88
N LEU A 304 7.77 -10.94 -14.20
CA LEU A 304 7.55 -11.44 -12.83
C LEU A 304 7.44 -12.97 -12.80
N SER A 305 7.76 -13.57 -11.64
CA SER A 305 7.78 -15.03 -11.49
C SER A 305 6.40 -15.65 -11.69
N GLU A 306 6.37 -16.91 -12.16
CA GLU A 306 5.13 -17.69 -12.34
C GLU A 306 4.28 -17.68 -11.06
N ARG A 307 4.91 -17.83 -9.90
CA ARG A 307 4.23 -17.81 -8.60
C ARG A 307 3.45 -16.51 -8.35
N VAL A 308 4.04 -15.35 -8.70
CA VAL A 308 3.38 -14.05 -8.55
C VAL A 308 2.23 -13.91 -9.54
N ARG A 309 2.41 -14.40 -10.78
CA ARG A 309 1.33 -14.41 -11.78
C ARG A 309 0.17 -15.31 -11.39
N GLN A 310 0.43 -16.52 -10.91
CA GLN A 310 -0.61 -17.44 -10.41
C GLN A 310 -1.40 -16.82 -9.25
N ALA A 311 -0.72 -16.19 -8.29
CA ALA A 311 -1.40 -15.51 -7.20
C ALA A 311 -2.27 -14.33 -7.68
N MET A 312 -1.83 -13.62 -8.72
CA MET A 312 -2.62 -12.58 -9.36
C MET A 312 -3.86 -13.14 -10.06
N ASP A 313 -3.74 -14.29 -10.72
CA ASP A 313 -4.86 -14.97 -11.37
C ASP A 313 -5.91 -15.43 -10.34
N GLN A 314 -5.46 -15.98 -9.20
CA GLN A 314 -6.33 -16.34 -8.08
C GLN A 314 -7.09 -15.13 -7.50
N LEU A 315 -6.46 -13.96 -7.46
CA LEU A 315 -7.11 -12.70 -7.06
C LEU A 315 -8.10 -12.21 -8.12
N ALA A 316 -7.85 -12.46 -9.41
CA ALA A 316 -8.74 -12.09 -10.51
C ALA A 316 -10.03 -12.92 -10.53
N ASP A 317 -9.91 -14.21 -10.23
CA ASP A 317 -11.03 -15.16 -10.24
C ASP A 317 -11.89 -15.08 -8.96
N ASP A 318 -11.55 -14.14 -8.06
CA ASP A 318 -12.16 -13.93 -6.75
C ASP A 318 -12.42 -15.25 -5.98
N LEU A 319 -11.45 -16.16 -6.03
CA LEU A 319 -11.58 -17.47 -5.39
C LEU A 319 -11.85 -17.31 -3.90
N PRO A 320 -12.62 -18.21 -3.26
CA PRO A 320 -12.85 -18.15 -1.82
C PRO A 320 -11.52 -18.30 -1.05
N ASP A 321 -11.48 -17.78 0.17
CA ASP A 321 -10.24 -17.67 0.92
C ASP A 321 -9.55 -19.02 1.11
N ASP A 322 -10.28 -20.10 1.38
CA ASP A 322 -9.75 -21.47 1.51
C ASP A 322 -9.05 -21.99 0.25
N ALA A 323 -9.49 -21.59 -0.94
CA ALA A 323 -8.88 -21.94 -2.23
C ALA A 323 -7.67 -21.06 -2.62
N LEU A 324 -7.43 -19.94 -1.93
CA LEU A 324 -6.29 -19.07 -2.22
C LEU A 324 -4.96 -19.65 -1.74
N GLY A 325 -3.97 -19.56 -2.62
CA GLY A 325 -2.57 -19.79 -2.27
C GLY A 325 -2.06 -18.75 -1.25
N PRO A 326 -0.96 -19.04 -0.54
CA PRO A 326 -0.46 -18.20 0.56
C PRO A 326 -0.20 -16.75 0.16
N LEU A 327 0.31 -16.54 -1.06
CA LEU A 327 0.64 -15.23 -1.59
C LEU A 327 -0.62 -14.38 -1.87
N ALA A 328 -1.60 -14.95 -2.55
CA ALA A 328 -2.87 -14.28 -2.87
C ALA A 328 -3.66 -13.97 -1.60
N ARG A 329 -3.77 -14.94 -0.68
CA ARG A 329 -4.44 -14.77 0.62
C ARG A 329 -3.86 -13.60 1.40
N ARG A 330 -2.53 -13.49 1.44
CA ARG A 330 -1.84 -12.41 2.14
C ARG A 330 -2.12 -11.04 1.54
N VAL A 331 -2.14 -10.94 0.21
CA VAL A 331 -2.48 -9.68 -0.46
C VAL A 331 -3.93 -9.31 -0.19
N ARG A 332 -4.88 -10.25 -0.29
CA ARG A 332 -6.29 -10.00 0.03
C ARG A 332 -6.48 -9.52 1.47
N MET A 333 -5.86 -10.21 2.44
CA MET A 333 -5.86 -9.78 3.83
C MET A 333 -5.29 -8.36 4.00
N GLY A 334 -4.16 -8.06 3.35
CA GLY A 334 -3.56 -6.73 3.40
C GLY A 334 -4.46 -5.64 2.82
N ARG A 335 -5.19 -5.93 1.73
CA ARG A 335 -6.17 -5.02 1.12
C ARG A 335 -7.35 -4.74 2.05
N ALA A 336 -7.87 -5.77 2.70
CA ALA A 336 -8.94 -5.63 3.69
C ALA A 336 -8.52 -4.79 4.91
N LEU A 337 -7.35 -5.08 5.49
CA LEU A 337 -6.81 -4.31 6.63
C LEU A 337 -6.55 -2.85 6.27
N ALA A 338 -6.04 -2.59 5.06
CA ALA A 338 -5.87 -1.22 4.56
C ALA A 338 -7.19 -0.48 4.41
N ALA A 339 -8.24 -1.13 3.92
CA ALA A 339 -9.57 -0.52 3.81
C ALA A 339 -10.13 -0.14 5.19
N GLY A 340 -10.01 -1.03 6.18
CA GLY A 340 -10.40 -0.76 7.57
C GLY A 340 -9.62 0.41 8.18
N GLN A 341 -8.29 0.45 8.02
CA GLN A 341 -7.48 1.54 8.55
C GLN A 341 -7.82 2.91 7.94
N MET A 342 -8.15 2.95 6.64
CA MET A 342 -8.58 4.17 5.96
C MET A 342 -9.95 4.69 6.44
N LEU A 343 -10.79 3.84 7.05
CA LEU A 343 -12.03 4.27 7.70
C LEU A 343 -11.73 4.93 9.05
N ASP A 344 -10.87 4.32 9.86
CA ASP A 344 -10.55 4.80 11.21
C ASP A 344 -9.82 6.16 11.22
N THR A 345 -8.97 6.40 10.22
CA THR A 345 -8.18 7.65 10.13
C THR A 345 -8.98 8.83 9.60
N ASP A 346 -10.09 8.58 8.90
CA ASP A 346 -10.89 9.59 8.23
C ASP A 346 -12.32 9.67 8.82
N GLY A 347 -12.50 9.30 10.09
CA GLY A 347 -13.79 9.35 10.80
C GLY A 347 -14.50 10.71 10.71
N PRO A 348 -15.83 10.76 10.93
CA PRO A 348 -16.62 11.96 10.68
C PRO A 348 -16.03 13.15 11.45
N ALA A 349 -15.87 14.30 10.76
CA ALA A 349 -15.52 15.56 11.39
C ALA A 349 -16.39 15.75 12.63
N PRO A 350 -15.85 16.24 13.77
CA PRO A 350 -16.66 16.48 14.95
C PRO A 350 -17.79 17.43 14.55
N GLY A 351 -18.99 16.86 14.44
CA GLY A 351 -20.20 17.60 14.12
C GLY A 351 -20.32 18.73 15.12
N GLY A 352 -20.55 19.93 14.60
CA GLY A 352 -20.75 21.12 15.41
C GLY A 352 -21.78 20.83 16.50
N ALA A 353 -21.34 20.92 17.75
CA ALA A 353 -22.25 21.16 18.85
C ALA A 353 -22.90 22.52 18.58
N GLY A 354 -24.07 22.48 17.96
CA GLY A 354 -24.96 23.62 17.85
C GLY A 354 -25.25 24.11 19.25
N GLN A 355 -24.97 25.40 19.44
CA GLN A 355 -25.52 26.18 20.54
C GLN A 355 -27.04 26.09 20.48
N ALA A 356 -27.64 25.68 21.60
CA ALA A 356 -28.96 26.09 22.05
C ALA A 356 -28.86 26.29 23.56
#